data_AF-A0A8T4DIM3-F1
#
_entry.id   AF-A0A8T4DIM3-F1
#
_cell.length_a   1.000
_cell.length_b   1.000
_cell.length_c   1.000
_cell.angle_alpha   90.00
_cell.angle_beta   90.00
_cell.angle_gamma   90.00
#
_symmetry.space_group_name_H-M   'P 1'
#
loop_
_entity.id
_entity.type
_entity.pdbx_description
1 polymer ?
#
loop_
_entity_poly.entity_id
_entity_poly.type
_entity_poly.pdbx_seq_one_letter_code
_entity_poly.pdbx_strand_id
1 'polypeptide(L)'
;TLLDRWIASELSLTIEKVEDAVECYQFANALREAENFIWHLFADNYLEMIKYRLYEKRLPSEYIKNVYDDALKLIAPILVHITEEVHSHLIGGKSIHNSKWPSNYSVDEESLKIGRLAKDIITEIRRYKSETGMPLNKEMDKITIFTPHDIFDVIDDIKGTMNIKEIMVSKDTPEFEEIISNVTPEFSIIGPKFGKDTSTIVELLTAPENAKRLIEEGELEINGFLLKKEYISKIERVYEQKGKRVELIEHPEFYIKLH
;
A
#
# COMPACT_ATOMS: atom_id res chain seq x y z
N THR A 1 15.70 5.08 12.70
CA THR A 1 15.28 5.74 11.44
C THR A 1 13.84 6.20 11.58
N LEU A 2 13.29 6.97 10.62
CA LEU A 2 11.88 7.36 10.66
C LEU A 2 10.97 6.13 10.66
N LEU A 3 11.24 5.13 9.79
CA LEU A 3 10.46 3.89 9.76
C LEU A 3 10.52 3.10 11.08
N ASP A 4 11.64 3.15 11.81
CA ASP A 4 11.73 2.48 13.11
C ASP A 4 10.84 3.19 14.15
N ARG A 5 10.81 4.52 14.16
CA ARG A 5 9.89 5.30 15.02
C ARG A 5 8.43 5.07 14.63
N TRP A 6 8.16 4.94 13.33
CA TRP A 6 6.84 4.63 12.81
C TRP A 6 6.32 3.31 13.35
N ILE A 7 7.08 2.20 13.19
CA ILE A 7 6.60 0.89 13.62
C ILE A 7 6.43 0.80 15.14
N ALA A 8 7.25 1.52 15.91
CA ALA A 8 7.08 1.63 17.37
C ALA A 8 5.85 2.46 17.76
N SER A 9 5.55 3.54 17.01
CA SER A 9 4.33 4.32 17.22
C SER A 9 3.08 3.49 16.91
N GLU A 10 3.11 2.70 15.83
CA GLU A 10 2.01 1.76 15.50
C GLU A 10 1.86 0.65 16.55
N LEU A 11 2.97 0.15 17.11
CA LEU A 11 2.93 -0.79 18.23
C LEU A 11 2.28 -0.15 19.44
N SER A 12 2.61 1.10 19.78
CA SER A 12 1.97 1.80 20.90
C SER A 12 0.46 1.89 20.74
N LEU A 13 -0.01 2.28 19.54
CA LEU A 13 -1.44 2.31 19.24
C LEU A 13 -2.08 0.91 19.30
N THR A 14 -1.32 -0.14 18.97
CA THR A 14 -1.78 -1.53 19.07
C THR A 14 -1.88 -1.97 20.53
N ILE A 15 -0.90 -1.64 21.37
CA ILE A 15 -0.91 -1.95 22.81
C ILE A 15 -2.18 -1.38 23.44
N GLU A 16 -2.49 -0.10 23.21
CA GLU A 16 -3.68 0.57 23.74
C GLU A 16 -4.98 -0.17 23.34
N LYS A 17 -5.13 -0.52 22.06
CA LYS A 17 -6.31 -1.27 21.58
C LYS A 17 -6.43 -2.66 22.20
N VAL A 18 -5.30 -3.35 22.38
CA VAL A 18 -5.26 -4.68 23.00
C VAL A 18 -5.62 -4.56 24.48
N GLU A 19 -5.09 -3.58 25.19
CA GLU A 19 -5.41 -3.29 26.59
C GLU A 19 -6.90 -3.01 26.76
N ASP A 20 -7.47 -2.08 25.98
CA ASP A 20 -8.91 -1.76 26.01
C ASP A 20 -9.78 -3.01 25.78
N ALA A 21 -9.41 -3.83 24.80
CA ALA A 21 -10.12 -5.07 24.50
C ALA A 21 -10.01 -6.08 25.64
N VAL A 22 -8.84 -6.22 26.28
CA VAL A 22 -8.64 -7.10 27.43
C VAL A 22 -9.44 -6.62 28.64
N GLU A 23 -9.45 -5.32 28.93
CA GLU A 23 -10.23 -4.72 30.02
C GLU A 23 -11.74 -4.95 29.84
N CYS A 24 -12.19 -4.99 28.58
CA CYS A 24 -13.58 -5.28 28.23
C CYS A 24 -13.89 -6.79 28.06
N TYR A 25 -12.96 -7.68 28.43
CA TYR A 25 -13.08 -9.14 28.26
C TYR A 25 -13.27 -9.61 26.80
N GLN A 26 -12.85 -8.81 25.83
CA GLN A 26 -12.93 -9.07 24.40
C GLN A 26 -11.66 -9.73 23.86
N PHE A 27 -11.28 -10.89 24.41
CA PHE A 27 -10.01 -11.56 24.07
C PHE A 27 -9.84 -11.91 22.59
N ALA A 28 -10.94 -12.22 21.88
CA ALA A 28 -10.90 -12.46 20.44
C ALA A 28 -10.57 -11.18 19.65
N ASN A 29 -10.98 -10.00 20.15
CA ASN A 29 -10.63 -8.73 19.55
C ASN A 29 -9.18 -8.35 19.85
N ALA A 30 -8.75 -8.52 21.10
CA ALA A 30 -7.36 -8.33 21.50
C ALA A 30 -6.39 -9.16 20.64
N LEU A 31 -6.69 -10.46 20.44
CA LEU A 31 -5.88 -11.31 19.57
C LEU A 31 -5.84 -10.78 18.13
N ARG A 32 -6.99 -10.38 17.58
CA ARG A 32 -7.08 -9.88 16.21
C ARG A 32 -6.25 -8.61 16.02
N GLU A 33 -6.30 -7.66 16.94
CA GLU A 33 -5.50 -6.43 16.85
C GLU A 33 -4.00 -6.73 16.91
N ALA A 34 -3.57 -7.61 17.82
CA ALA A 34 -2.18 -8.02 17.92
C ALA A 34 -1.70 -8.81 16.68
N GLU A 35 -2.53 -9.71 16.15
CA GLU A 35 -2.24 -10.45 14.90
C GLU A 35 -2.14 -9.51 13.69
N ASN A 36 -3.07 -8.55 13.57
CA ASN A 36 -3.03 -7.55 12.50
C ASN A 36 -1.71 -6.77 12.54
N PHE A 37 -1.24 -6.38 13.73
CA PHE A 37 0.06 -5.73 13.86
C PHE A 37 1.20 -6.65 13.46
N ILE A 38 1.31 -7.84 14.06
CA ILE A 38 2.47 -8.72 13.87
C ILE A 38 2.58 -9.21 12.41
N TRP A 39 1.47 -9.68 11.82
CA TRP A 39 1.48 -10.25 10.47
C TRP A 39 1.42 -9.16 9.41
N HIS A 40 0.39 -8.31 9.45
CA HIS A 40 0.10 -7.42 8.33
C HIS A 40 0.87 -6.10 8.37
N LEU A 41 1.29 -5.62 9.54
CA LEU A 41 2.04 -4.36 9.63
C LEU A 41 3.54 -4.59 9.84
N PHE A 42 3.91 -5.46 10.76
CA PHE A 42 5.31 -5.72 11.10
C PHE A 42 5.97 -6.64 10.06
N ALA A 43 5.43 -7.85 9.84
CA ALA A 43 6.06 -8.81 8.94
C ALA A 43 5.91 -8.46 7.45
N ASP A 44 4.68 -8.30 6.96
CA ASP A 44 4.40 -8.08 5.52
C ASP A 44 4.96 -6.75 5.00
N ASN A 45 5.00 -5.73 5.86
CA ASN A 45 5.38 -4.37 5.50
C ASN A 45 6.73 -3.99 6.11
N TYR A 46 6.80 -3.73 7.41
CA TYR A 46 7.99 -3.14 8.02
C TYR A 46 9.27 -3.94 7.76
N LEU A 47 9.27 -5.26 8.00
CA LEU A 47 10.44 -6.12 7.76
C LEU A 47 10.88 -6.10 6.30
N GLU A 48 9.94 -6.11 5.36
CA GLU A 48 10.26 -6.01 3.94
C GLU A 48 10.81 -4.63 3.57
N MET A 49 10.32 -3.55 4.18
CA MET A 49 10.79 -2.17 3.97
C MET A 49 12.23 -1.94 4.46
N ILE A 50 12.68 -2.71 5.47
CA ILE A 50 14.03 -2.58 6.02
C ILE A 50 14.99 -3.68 5.54
N LYS A 51 14.51 -4.67 4.79
CA LYS A 51 15.28 -5.85 4.37
C LYS A 51 16.55 -5.49 3.61
N TYR A 52 16.51 -4.44 2.80
CA TYR A 52 17.67 -3.96 2.05
C TYR A 52 18.83 -3.53 2.97
N ARG A 53 18.52 -3.00 4.16
CA ARG A 53 19.51 -2.57 5.16
C ARG A 53 20.40 -3.74 5.61
N LEU A 54 19.84 -4.96 5.68
CA LEU A 54 20.58 -6.17 6.02
C LEU A 54 21.64 -6.51 4.96
N TYR A 55 21.30 -6.38 3.68
CA TYR A 55 22.26 -6.61 2.59
C TYR A 55 23.39 -5.58 2.60
N GLU A 56 23.10 -4.35 3.05
CA GLU A 56 24.09 -3.28 3.25
C GLU A 56 24.88 -3.42 4.56
N LYS A 57 24.70 -4.51 5.32
CA LYS A 57 25.30 -4.74 6.64
C LYS A 57 24.98 -3.64 7.66
N ARG A 58 23.87 -2.92 7.46
CA ARG A 58 23.30 -2.03 8.47
C ARG A 58 22.47 -2.89 9.41
N LEU A 59 22.99 -3.10 10.62
CA LEU A 59 22.30 -3.92 11.61
C LEU A 59 20.95 -3.26 11.97
N PRO A 60 19.86 -4.06 12.09
CA PRO A 60 18.64 -3.60 12.74
C PRO A 60 19.02 -3.03 14.10
N SER A 61 18.48 -1.86 14.45
CA SER A 61 18.73 -1.28 15.76
C SER A 61 18.19 -2.20 16.85
N GLU A 62 18.82 -2.18 18.04
CA GLU A 62 18.32 -2.87 19.24
C GLU A 62 16.85 -2.50 19.54
N TYR A 63 16.45 -1.32 19.08
CA TYR A 63 15.07 -0.83 19.06
C TYR A 63 14.07 -1.78 18.38
N ILE A 64 14.43 -2.41 17.25
CA ILE A 64 13.54 -3.34 16.52
C ILE A 64 13.35 -4.64 17.30
N LYS A 65 14.40 -5.09 17.99
CA LYS A 65 14.32 -6.25 18.88
C LYS A 65 13.29 -6.01 19.98
N ASN A 66 13.24 -4.80 20.55
CA ASN A 66 12.26 -4.43 21.57
C ASN A 66 10.83 -4.39 21.01
N VAL A 67 10.63 -3.79 19.83
CA VAL A 67 9.32 -3.79 19.14
C VAL A 67 8.83 -5.22 18.91
N TYR A 68 9.71 -6.11 18.45
CA TYR A 68 9.38 -7.51 18.24
C TYR A 68 9.04 -8.25 19.55
N ASP A 69 9.86 -8.08 20.59
CA ASP A 69 9.66 -8.68 21.90
C ASP A 69 8.31 -8.24 22.51
N ASP A 70 8.00 -6.94 22.45
CA ASP A 70 6.75 -6.41 22.98
C ASP A 70 5.53 -6.85 22.17
N ALA A 71 5.63 -6.92 20.84
CA ALA A 71 4.56 -7.47 20.03
C ALA A 71 4.29 -8.96 20.37
N LEU A 72 5.35 -9.75 20.61
CA LEU A 72 5.22 -11.15 21.01
C LEU A 72 4.51 -11.30 22.37
N LYS A 73 4.74 -10.37 23.31
CA LYS A 73 4.05 -10.36 24.62
C LYS A 73 2.55 -10.12 24.49
N LEU A 74 2.08 -9.38 23.49
CA LEU A 74 0.65 -9.12 23.29
C LEU A 74 -0.15 -10.40 23.01
N ILE A 75 0.45 -11.35 22.30
CA ILE A 75 -0.20 -12.64 21.97
C ILE A 75 0.16 -13.75 22.97
N ALA A 76 1.13 -13.53 23.86
CA ALA A 76 1.60 -14.54 24.81
C ALA A 76 0.53 -15.11 25.76
N PRO A 77 -0.45 -14.33 26.26
CA PRO A 77 -1.52 -14.87 27.11
C PRO A 77 -2.41 -15.91 26.42
N ILE A 78 -2.42 -15.92 25.08
CA ILE A 78 -3.28 -16.80 24.28
C ILE A 78 -2.44 -17.89 23.60
N LEU A 79 -1.32 -17.53 22.99
CA LEU A 79 -0.44 -18.40 22.22
C LEU A 79 0.78 -18.88 23.05
N VAL A 80 0.51 -19.43 24.24
CA VAL A 80 1.47 -19.66 25.33
C VAL A 80 2.76 -20.38 24.92
N HIS A 81 2.65 -21.53 24.25
CA HIS A 81 3.82 -22.37 23.99
C HIS A 81 4.71 -21.82 22.88
N ILE A 82 4.09 -21.34 21.79
CA ILE A 82 4.84 -20.84 20.64
C ILE A 82 5.53 -19.51 20.97
N THR A 83 4.90 -18.64 21.75
CA THR A 83 5.54 -17.39 22.19
C THR A 83 6.71 -17.64 23.12
N GLU A 84 6.61 -18.62 24.03
CA GLU A 84 7.73 -19.03 24.89
C GLU A 84 8.90 -19.60 24.07
N GLU A 85 8.61 -20.49 23.11
CA GLU A 85 9.63 -21.07 22.23
C GLU A 85 10.35 -19.99 21.42
N VAL A 86 9.59 -19.11 20.77
CA VAL A 86 10.14 -18.01 19.96
C VAL A 86 10.96 -17.03 20.82
N HIS A 87 10.43 -16.61 21.97
CA HIS A 87 11.11 -15.70 22.88
C HIS A 87 12.43 -16.29 23.39
N SER A 88 12.43 -17.56 23.80
CA SER A 88 13.64 -18.22 24.31
C SER A 88 14.77 -18.30 23.28
N HIS A 89 14.45 -18.48 22.00
CA HIS A 89 15.44 -18.56 20.92
C HIS A 89 15.92 -17.20 20.41
N LEU A 90 15.01 -16.21 20.27
CA LEU A 90 15.32 -14.95 19.59
C LEU A 90 15.63 -13.78 20.55
N ILE A 91 15.00 -13.78 21.73
CA ILE A 91 15.20 -12.73 22.74
C ILE A 91 16.16 -13.22 23.82
N GLY A 92 15.89 -14.41 24.34
CA GLY A 92 16.57 -15.04 25.47
C GLY A 92 16.08 -14.53 26.83
N GLY A 93 16.74 -14.94 27.91
CA GLY A 93 16.42 -14.48 29.26
C GLY A 93 15.39 -15.35 29.99
N LYS A 94 14.52 -14.72 30.78
CA LYS A 94 13.46 -15.43 31.53
C LYS A 94 12.28 -15.77 30.61
N SER A 95 11.42 -16.69 31.04
CA SER A 95 10.17 -16.99 30.33
C SER A 95 9.37 -15.72 30.02
N ILE A 96 8.78 -15.66 28.83
CA ILE A 96 7.97 -14.51 28.39
C ILE A 96 6.78 -14.29 29.33
N HIS A 97 6.28 -15.36 29.93
CA HIS A 97 5.17 -15.34 30.90
C HIS A 97 5.56 -14.74 32.25
N ASN A 98 6.85 -14.53 32.49
CA ASN A 98 7.39 -13.80 33.65
C ASN A 98 7.84 -12.38 33.29
N SER A 99 7.67 -11.97 32.02
CA SER A 99 7.98 -10.61 31.58
C SER A 99 6.90 -9.63 32.00
N LYS A 100 7.26 -8.35 32.09
CA LYS A 100 6.27 -7.28 32.27
C LYS A 100 5.47 -7.14 30.98
N TRP A 101 4.20 -6.76 31.13
CA TRP A 101 3.39 -6.31 30.01
C TRP A 101 4.09 -5.14 29.28
N PRO A 102 4.01 -5.05 27.94
CA PRO A 102 4.58 -3.96 27.17
C PRO A 102 4.15 -2.59 27.70
N SER A 103 5.07 -1.64 27.74
CA SER A 103 4.74 -0.24 28.00
C SER A 103 4.51 0.51 26.70
N ASN A 104 3.61 1.48 26.71
CA ASN A 104 3.42 2.36 25.56
C ASN A 104 4.70 3.09 25.19
N TYR A 105 4.93 3.20 23.88
CA TYR A 105 6.01 4.00 23.31
C TYR A 105 5.53 5.44 23.15
N SER A 106 6.45 6.40 23.07
CA SER A 106 6.06 7.75 22.67
C SER A 106 5.59 7.74 21.22
N VAL A 107 4.32 8.09 20.99
CA VAL A 107 3.75 8.22 19.66
C VAL A 107 4.34 9.44 18.96
N ASP A 108 5.00 9.20 17.83
CA ASP A 108 5.55 10.23 16.93
C ASP A 108 4.60 10.37 15.73
N GLU A 109 3.72 11.39 15.79
CA GLU A 109 2.71 11.67 14.76
C GLU A 109 3.31 11.91 13.36
N GLU A 110 4.50 12.51 13.29
CA GLU A 110 5.20 12.70 12.03
C GLU A 110 5.64 11.35 11.46
N SER A 111 6.20 10.47 12.30
CA SER A 111 6.56 9.12 11.88
C SER A 111 5.35 8.28 11.45
N LEU A 112 4.20 8.41 12.14
CA LEU A 112 2.96 7.75 11.74
C LEU A 112 2.54 8.17 10.34
N LYS A 113 2.50 9.48 10.09
CA LYS A 113 2.10 10.01 8.79
C LYS A 113 3.06 9.61 7.68
N ILE A 114 4.34 9.89 7.85
CA ILE A 114 5.35 9.66 6.80
C ILE A 114 5.62 8.17 6.61
N GLY A 115 5.59 7.37 7.68
CA GLY A 115 5.76 5.92 7.61
C GLY A 115 4.60 5.22 6.89
N ARG A 116 3.34 5.61 7.18
CA ARG A 116 2.16 5.13 6.44
C ARG A 116 2.22 5.50 4.96
N LEU A 117 2.57 6.76 4.67
CA LEU A 117 2.76 7.21 3.29
C LEU A 117 3.86 6.42 2.55
N ALA A 118 4.98 6.13 3.21
CA ALA A 118 6.05 5.31 2.64
C ALA A 118 5.58 3.88 2.34
N LYS A 119 4.84 3.27 3.26
CA LYS A 119 4.22 1.95 3.09
C LYS A 119 3.27 1.94 1.89
N ASP A 120 2.44 2.98 1.74
CA ASP A 120 1.49 3.09 0.63
C ASP A 120 2.23 3.30 -0.70
N ILE A 121 3.24 4.17 -0.77
CA ILE A 121 4.10 4.33 -1.95
C ILE A 121 4.72 2.98 -2.38
N ILE A 122 5.29 2.22 -1.44
CA ILE A 122 5.89 0.92 -1.73
C ILE A 122 4.85 -0.07 -2.23
N THR A 123 3.67 -0.08 -1.62
CA THR A 123 2.54 -0.94 -2.03
C THR A 123 2.11 -0.64 -3.46
N GLU A 124 1.99 0.63 -3.80
CA GLU A 124 1.58 1.09 -5.14
C GLU A 124 2.62 0.74 -6.21
N ILE A 125 3.91 0.88 -5.92
CA ILE A 125 4.98 0.47 -6.85
C ILE A 125 4.99 -1.07 -7.01
N ARG A 126 4.78 -1.84 -5.93
CA ARG A 126 4.67 -3.31 -6.00
C ARG A 126 3.50 -3.74 -6.87
N ARG A 127 2.33 -3.09 -6.69
CA ARG A 127 1.13 -3.34 -7.48
C ARG A 127 1.39 -3.07 -8.95
N TYR A 128 1.96 -1.91 -9.28
CA TYR A 128 2.34 -1.58 -10.66
C TYR A 128 3.29 -2.62 -11.27
N LYS A 129 4.33 -3.05 -10.54
CA LYS A 129 5.24 -4.09 -11.02
C LYS A 129 4.50 -5.40 -11.31
N SER A 130 3.62 -5.82 -10.40
CA SER A 130 2.81 -7.03 -10.58
C SER A 130 1.88 -6.93 -11.79
N GLU A 131 1.16 -5.83 -11.94
CA GLU A 131 0.19 -5.60 -13.03
C GLU A 131 0.85 -5.53 -14.41
N THR A 132 2.09 -5.02 -14.47
CA THR A 132 2.89 -4.95 -15.70
C THR A 132 3.71 -6.22 -15.97
N GLY A 133 3.61 -7.24 -15.11
CA GLY A 133 4.42 -8.45 -15.20
C GLY A 133 5.92 -8.20 -14.96
N MET A 134 6.26 -7.07 -14.35
CA MET A 134 7.63 -6.71 -13.98
C MET A 134 8.04 -7.47 -12.70
N PRO A 135 9.18 -8.20 -12.69
CA PRO A 135 9.70 -8.80 -11.47
C PRO A 135 9.95 -7.75 -10.39
N LEU A 136 9.62 -8.05 -9.12
CA LEU A 136 9.76 -7.11 -8.00
C LEU A 136 11.21 -6.62 -7.80
N ASN A 137 12.18 -7.48 -8.08
CA ASN A 137 13.61 -7.16 -8.00
C ASN A 137 14.16 -6.47 -9.25
N LYS A 138 13.38 -6.30 -10.32
CA LYS A 138 13.83 -5.57 -11.51
C LYS A 138 14.07 -4.12 -11.13
N GLU A 139 15.23 -3.61 -11.51
CA GLU A 139 15.63 -2.24 -11.23
C GLU A 139 14.80 -1.23 -12.05
N MET A 140 14.48 -0.10 -11.43
CA MET A 140 13.87 1.06 -12.09
C MET A 140 14.87 2.22 -12.09
N ASP A 141 15.11 2.82 -13.26
CA ASP A 141 16.13 3.86 -13.40
C ASP A 141 15.74 5.14 -12.66
N LYS A 142 14.50 5.61 -12.82
CA LYS A 142 14.08 6.87 -12.21
C LYS A 142 12.57 6.93 -12.03
N ILE A 143 12.16 7.49 -10.89
CA ILE A 143 10.76 7.89 -10.65
C ILE A 143 10.70 9.32 -10.11
N THR A 144 9.55 9.96 -10.28
CA THR A 144 9.20 11.21 -9.60
C THR A 144 7.96 11.02 -8.77
N ILE A 145 8.05 11.28 -7.47
CA ILE A 145 6.93 11.25 -6.54
C ILE A 145 6.44 12.69 -6.34
N PHE A 146 5.18 12.93 -6.67
CA PHE A 146 4.49 14.19 -6.41
C PHE A 146 3.65 14.03 -5.14
N THR A 147 4.03 14.72 -4.07
CA THR A 147 3.32 14.65 -2.79
C THR A 147 3.48 15.98 -2.04
N PRO A 148 2.45 16.45 -1.31
CA PRO A 148 2.57 17.64 -0.47
C PRO A 148 3.43 17.39 0.79
N HIS A 149 3.86 16.15 1.04
CA HIS A 149 4.56 15.75 2.27
C HIS A 149 6.06 15.63 2.07
N ASP A 150 6.83 15.98 3.12
CA ASP A 150 8.28 15.83 3.12
C ASP A 150 8.64 14.37 3.46
N ILE A 151 9.02 13.60 2.44
CA ILE A 151 9.34 12.16 2.57
C ILE A 151 10.85 11.87 2.52
N PHE A 152 11.70 12.90 2.65
CA PHE A 152 13.16 12.77 2.46
C PHE A 152 13.79 11.74 3.40
N ASP A 153 13.30 11.62 4.62
CA ASP A 153 13.76 10.66 5.64
C ASP A 153 13.47 9.19 5.31
N VAL A 154 12.61 8.91 4.33
CA VAL A 154 12.22 7.55 3.90
C VAL A 154 12.58 7.25 2.44
N ILE A 155 13.18 8.19 1.70
CA ILE A 155 13.54 7.97 0.29
C ILE A 155 14.47 6.78 0.13
N ASP A 156 15.50 6.67 0.96
CA ASP A 156 16.46 5.56 0.87
C ASP A 156 15.79 4.21 1.14
N ASP A 157 14.82 4.18 2.07
CA ASP A 157 14.04 2.97 2.35
C ASP A 157 13.16 2.56 1.16
N ILE A 158 12.49 3.52 0.52
CA ILE A 158 11.70 3.28 -0.69
C ILE A 158 12.60 2.79 -1.83
N LYS A 159 13.76 3.45 -2.05
CA LYS A 159 14.73 3.07 -3.08
C LYS A 159 15.25 1.66 -2.89
N GLY A 160 15.70 1.34 -1.67
CA GLY A 160 16.25 0.04 -1.32
C GLY A 160 15.22 -1.08 -1.44
N THR A 161 13.98 -0.82 -1.00
CA THR A 161 12.90 -1.81 -1.05
C THR A 161 12.45 -2.11 -2.48
N MET A 162 12.37 -1.09 -3.33
CA MET A 162 11.81 -1.22 -4.68
C MET A 162 12.85 -1.31 -5.79
N ASN A 163 14.14 -1.36 -5.44
CA ASN A 163 15.28 -1.36 -6.36
C ASN A 163 15.22 -0.20 -7.37
N ILE A 164 15.27 1.03 -6.86
CA ILE A 164 15.15 2.27 -7.66
C ILE A 164 16.46 3.07 -7.57
N LYS A 165 17.06 3.42 -8.71
CA LYS A 165 18.32 4.18 -8.73
C LYS A 165 18.12 5.63 -8.30
N GLU A 166 17.10 6.30 -8.82
CA GLU A 166 16.83 7.71 -8.55
C GLU A 166 15.35 7.97 -8.23
N ILE A 167 15.09 8.67 -7.12
CA ILE A 167 13.76 9.21 -6.77
C ILE A 167 13.89 10.72 -6.69
N MET A 168 13.08 11.43 -7.48
CA MET A 168 12.86 12.87 -7.31
C MET A 168 11.54 13.09 -6.56
N VAL A 169 11.51 14.08 -5.67
CA VAL A 169 10.28 14.48 -4.97
C VAL A 169 9.90 15.88 -5.42
N SER A 170 8.62 16.07 -5.76
CA SER A 170 8.05 17.39 -6.04
C SER A 170 6.79 17.62 -5.20
N LYS A 171 6.60 18.86 -4.75
CA LYS A 171 5.37 19.31 -4.09
C LYS A 171 4.36 19.90 -5.07
N ASP A 172 4.75 20.05 -6.33
CA ASP A 172 3.88 20.62 -7.36
C ASP A 172 2.78 19.62 -7.71
N THR A 173 1.57 20.12 -7.95
CA THR A 173 0.53 19.31 -8.58
C THR A 173 0.93 19.11 -10.04
N PRO A 174 1.19 17.87 -10.47
CA PRO A 174 1.55 17.64 -11.85
C PRO A 174 0.33 17.84 -12.76
N GLU A 175 0.51 18.61 -13.83
CA GLU A 175 -0.46 18.67 -14.92
C GLU A 175 -0.30 17.44 -15.81
N PHE A 176 -1.23 16.50 -15.67
CA PHE A 176 -1.35 15.33 -16.53
C PHE A 176 -2.69 15.39 -17.28
N GLU A 177 -2.64 15.15 -18.58
CA GLU A 177 -3.85 14.91 -19.37
C GLU A 177 -4.17 13.43 -19.34
N GLU A 178 -5.31 13.06 -18.74
CA GLU A 178 -5.81 11.68 -18.77
C GLU A 178 -6.42 11.39 -20.14
N ILE A 179 -5.93 10.33 -20.78
CA ILE A 179 -6.42 9.81 -22.04
C ILE A 179 -6.92 8.39 -21.82
N ILE A 180 -8.19 8.15 -22.13
CA ILE A 180 -8.70 6.79 -22.16
C ILE A 180 -8.16 6.12 -23.42
N SER A 181 -7.20 5.21 -23.22
CA SER A 181 -6.55 4.50 -24.32
C SER A 181 -7.40 3.36 -24.82
N ASN A 182 -8.14 2.71 -23.93
CA ASN A 182 -9.00 1.59 -24.26
C ASN A 182 -10.06 1.36 -23.18
N VAL A 183 -11.18 0.74 -23.55
CA VAL A 183 -12.17 0.22 -22.61
C VAL A 183 -12.52 -1.21 -22.96
N THR A 184 -12.73 -2.04 -21.95
CA THR A 184 -13.21 -3.42 -22.13
C THR A 184 -14.71 -3.45 -21.87
N PRO A 185 -15.54 -3.79 -22.88
CA PRO A 185 -16.97 -3.93 -22.69
C PRO A 185 -17.35 -5.11 -21.78
N GLU A 186 -18.38 -4.95 -20.97
CA GLU A 186 -18.95 -5.99 -20.12
C GLU A 186 -19.96 -6.85 -20.90
N PHE A 187 -19.45 -7.86 -21.61
CA PHE A 187 -20.25 -8.72 -22.50
C PHE A 187 -21.37 -9.47 -21.78
N SER A 188 -21.24 -9.75 -20.48
CA SER A 188 -22.32 -10.38 -19.71
C SER A 188 -23.55 -9.49 -19.57
N ILE A 189 -23.39 -8.16 -19.66
CA ILE A 189 -24.48 -7.17 -19.62
C ILE A 189 -24.92 -6.82 -21.04
N ILE A 190 -23.99 -6.42 -21.91
CA ILE A 190 -24.34 -5.87 -23.22
C ILE A 190 -24.83 -6.94 -24.21
N GLY A 191 -24.38 -8.19 -24.07
CA GLY A 191 -24.80 -9.30 -24.94
C GLY A 191 -26.30 -9.58 -24.80
N PRO A 192 -26.81 -9.91 -23.60
CA PRO A 192 -28.24 -10.13 -23.38
C PRO A 192 -29.11 -8.91 -23.66
N LYS A 193 -28.59 -7.70 -23.41
CA LYS A 193 -29.37 -6.46 -23.51
C LYS A 193 -29.55 -5.96 -24.95
N PHE A 194 -28.51 -6.04 -25.77
CA PHE A 194 -28.50 -5.43 -27.11
C PHE A 194 -28.50 -6.46 -28.24
N GLY A 195 -28.19 -7.74 -27.96
CA GLY A 195 -28.32 -8.85 -28.90
C GLY A 195 -27.62 -8.62 -30.24
N LYS A 196 -28.38 -8.28 -31.28
CA LYS A 196 -27.83 -8.03 -32.63
C LYS A 196 -27.01 -6.74 -32.71
N ASP A 197 -27.33 -5.76 -31.87
CA ASP A 197 -26.68 -4.46 -31.85
C ASP A 197 -25.42 -4.43 -30.96
N THR A 198 -25.04 -5.56 -30.35
CA THR A 198 -23.87 -5.63 -29.45
C THR A 198 -22.58 -5.15 -30.11
N SER A 199 -22.37 -5.45 -31.40
CA SER A 199 -21.19 -4.97 -32.15
C SER A 199 -21.16 -3.44 -32.24
N THR A 200 -22.29 -2.82 -32.57
CA THR A 200 -22.46 -1.36 -32.56
C THR A 200 -22.19 -0.76 -31.19
N ILE A 201 -22.69 -1.38 -30.12
CA ILE A 201 -22.44 -0.91 -28.74
C ILE A 201 -20.95 -0.99 -28.40
N VAL A 202 -20.24 -2.05 -28.81
CA VAL A 202 -18.79 -2.17 -28.61
C VAL A 202 -18.04 -1.04 -29.32
N GLU A 203 -18.38 -0.74 -30.58
CA GLU A 203 -17.78 0.37 -31.32
C GLU A 203 -18.05 1.72 -30.65
N LEU A 204 -19.29 1.94 -30.20
CA LEU A 204 -19.67 3.18 -29.50
C LEU A 204 -18.94 3.34 -28.15
N LEU A 205 -18.79 2.26 -27.39
CA LEU A 205 -18.08 2.27 -26.10
C LEU A 205 -16.57 2.47 -26.27
N THR A 206 -15.96 1.87 -27.31
CA THR A 206 -14.50 1.89 -27.52
C THR A 206 -13.99 3.16 -28.21
N ALA A 207 -14.87 3.98 -28.79
CA ALA A 207 -14.50 5.28 -29.30
C ALA A 207 -14.00 6.21 -28.16
N PRO A 208 -12.77 6.74 -28.22
CA PRO A 208 -12.15 7.45 -27.08
C PRO A 208 -12.98 8.62 -26.54
N GLU A 209 -13.60 9.40 -27.43
CA GLU A 209 -14.44 10.55 -27.06
C GLU A 209 -15.70 10.12 -26.30
N ASN A 210 -16.33 9.04 -26.76
CA ASN A 210 -17.53 8.50 -26.11
C ASN A 210 -17.18 7.85 -24.78
N ALA A 211 -16.09 7.09 -24.72
CA ALA A 211 -15.60 6.49 -23.49
C ALA A 211 -15.34 7.57 -22.43
N LYS A 212 -14.67 8.65 -22.81
CA LYS A 212 -14.39 9.81 -21.94
C LYS A 212 -15.67 10.41 -21.38
N ARG A 213 -16.58 10.80 -22.26
CA ARG A 213 -17.86 11.39 -21.85
C ARG A 213 -18.68 10.44 -20.99
N LEU A 214 -18.74 9.16 -21.33
CA LEU A 214 -19.48 8.16 -20.55
C LEU A 214 -18.89 7.95 -19.15
N ILE A 215 -17.57 8.06 -18.99
CA ILE A 215 -16.89 7.93 -17.70
C ILE A 215 -17.13 9.16 -16.81
N GLU A 216 -17.16 10.36 -17.41
CA GLU A 216 -17.41 11.64 -16.74
C GLU A 216 -18.90 11.84 -16.39
N GLU A 217 -19.80 11.59 -17.35
CA GLU A 217 -21.25 11.84 -17.25
C GLU A 217 -22.01 10.66 -16.62
N GLY A 218 -21.43 9.45 -16.64
CA GLY A 218 -22.00 8.21 -16.07
C GLY A 218 -23.00 7.49 -16.98
N GLU A 219 -23.76 8.25 -17.79
CA GLU A 219 -24.64 7.75 -18.84
C GLU A 219 -24.51 8.64 -20.08
N LEU A 220 -24.68 8.07 -21.27
CA LEU A 220 -24.50 8.78 -22.53
C LEU A 220 -25.46 8.25 -23.59
N GLU A 221 -26.29 9.13 -24.15
CA GLU A 221 -27.21 8.77 -25.25
C GLU A 221 -26.55 9.07 -26.60
N ILE A 222 -26.30 8.03 -27.41
CA ILE A 222 -25.69 8.14 -28.74
C ILE A 222 -26.42 7.22 -29.71
N ASN A 223 -26.77 7.75 -30.89
CA ASN A 223 -27.44 7.00 -31.96
C ASN A 223 -28.71 6.25 -31.50
N GLY A 224 -29.44 6.80 -30.52
CA GLY A 224 -30.64 6.19 -29.96
C GLY A 224 -30.38 5.08 -28.93
N PHE A 225 -29.12 4.83 -28.55
CA PHE A 225 -28.74 3.92 -27.49
C PHE A 225 -28.35 4.69 -26.22
N LEU A 226 -28.89 4.28 -25.08
CA LEU A 226 -28.45 4.73 -23.76
C LEU A 226 -27.30 3.85 -23.27
N LEU A 227 -26.08 4.38 -23.38
CA LEU A 227 -24.87 3.78 -22.83
C LEU A 227 -24.76 4.13 -21.35
N LYS A 228 -24.32 3.17 -20.54
CA LYS A 228 -24.10 3.34 -19.10
C LYS A 228 -22.70 2.90 -18.73
N LYS A 229 -22.09 3.56 -17.75
CA LYS A 229 -20.73 3.22 -17.25
C LYS A 229 -20.62 1.75 -16.81
N GLU A 230 -21.70 1.17 -16.29
CA GLU A 230 -21.77 -0.26 -15.92
C GLU A 230 -21.55 -1.23 -17.10
N TYR A 231 -21.64 -0.76 -18.35
CA TYR A 231 -21.35 -1.59 -19.54
C TYR A 231 -19.85 -1.72 -19.81
N ILE A 232 -18.99 -1.09 -19.01
CA ILE A 232 -17.53 -1.17 -19.11
C ILE A 232 -17.03 -1.94 -17.89
N SER A 233 -16.29 -3.03 -18.13
CA SER A 233 -15.70 -3.85 -17.07
C SER A 233 -14.29 -3.41 -16.70
N LYS A 234 -13.57 -2.78 -17.64
CA LYS A 234 -12.20 -2.26 -17.42
C LYS A 234 -11.96 -1.00 -18.24
N ILE A 235 -11.28 -0.02 -17.65
CA ILE A 235 -10.85 1.21 -18.31
C ILE A 235 -9.32 1.25 -18.27
N GLU A 236 -8.70 1.40 -19.42
CA GLU A 236 -7.25 1.59 -19.53
C GLU A 236 -6.96 3.06 -19.77
N ARG A 237 -6.13 3.62 -18.90
CA ARG A 237 -5.75 5.04 -18.90
C ARG A 237 -4.30 5.17 -19.28
N VAL A 238 -4.02 6.17 -20.10
CA VAL A 238 -2.67 6.65 -20.38
C VAL A 238 -2.65 8.12 -20.01
N TYR A 239 -1.54 8.56 -19.43
CA TYR A 239 -1.37 9.95 -19.06
C TYR A 239 -0.40 10.61 -20.03
N GLU A 240 -0.65 11.86 -20.40
CA GLU A 240 0.28 12.67 -21.16
C GLU A 240 0.74 13.89 -20.37
N GLN A 241 2.03 14.22 -20.51
CA GLN A 241 2.60 15.44 -19.97
C GLN A 241 3.42 16.14 -21.06
N LYS A 242 3.03 17.37 -21.40
CA LYS A 242 3.66 18.17 -22.48
C LYS A 242 3.71 17.40 -23.81
N GLY A 243 2.63 16.70 -24.16
CA GLY A 243 2.48 15.94 -25.41
C GLY A 243 3.30 14.64 -25.49
N LYS A 244 3.77 14.11 -24.36
CA LYS A 244 4.44 12.81 -24.27
C LYS A 244 3.69 11.90 -23.33
N ARG A 245 3.45 10.65 -23.74
CA ARG A 245 2.93 9.59 -22.88
C ARG A 245 3.86 9.38 -21.69
N VAL A 246 3.28 9.28 -20.51
CA VAL A 246 3.94 9.00 -19.25
C VAL A 246 3.20 7.88 -18.56
N GLU A 247 3.96 6.98 -17.95
CA GLU A 247 3.38 6.00 -17.04
C GLU A 247 3.25 6.63 -15.66
N LEU A 248 2.06 6.51 -15.09
CA LEU A 248 1.67 7.17 -13.86
C LEU A 248 0.98 6.18 -12.93
N ILE A 249 1.38 6.21 -11.66
CA ILE A 249 0.67 5.54 -10.57
C ILE A 249 -0.04 6.64 -9.77
N GLU A 250 -1.35 6.48 -9.61
CA GLU A 250 -2.22 7.44 -8.92
C GLU A 250 -2.65 6.91 -7.55
N HIS A 251 -2.55 7.76 -6.54
CA HIS A 251 -3.00 7.51 -5.17
C HIS A 251 -3.65 8.79 -4.61
N PRO A 252 -4.66 8.71 -3.71
CA PRO A 252 -5.32 9.89 -3.15
C PRO A 252 -4.37 10.94 -2.52
N GLU A 253 -3.19 10.52 -2.06
CA GLU A 253 -2.20 11.39 -1.39
C GLU A 253 -0.95 11.71 -2.23
N PHE A 254 -0.75 11.03 -3.37
CA PHE A 254 0.45 11.22 -4.21
C PHE A 254 0.29 10.69 -5.63
N TYR A 255 1.18 11.14 -6.52
CA TYR A 255 1.35 10.55 -7.85
C TYR A 255 2.79 10.08 -8.02
N ILE A 256 2.99 8.96 -8.72
CA ILE A 256 4.33 8.48 -9.09
C ILE A 256 4.45 8.43 -10.61
N LYS A 257 5.27 9.31 -11.17
CA LYS A 257 5.65 9.28 -12.58
C LYS A 257 6.86 8.37 -12.77
N LEU A 258 6.75 7.42 -13.68
CA LEU A 258 7.82 6.54 -14.11
C LEU A 258 8.55 7.14 -15.33
N HIS A 259 9.86 6.94 -15.43
CA HIS A 259 10.71 7.44 -16.54
C HIS A 259 11.36 6.31 -17.30
#